data_AF-A0A8D1VKX1-F1
#
_entry.id   AF-A0A8D1VKX1-F1
#
_cell.length_a   1.000
_cell.length_b   1.000
_cell.length_c   1.000
_cell.angle_alpha   90.00
_cell.angle_beta   90.00
_cell.angle_gamma   90.00
#
_symmetry.space_group_name_H-M   'P 1'
#
loop_
_entity.id
_entity.type
_entity.pdbx_description
1 polymer ?
#
loop_
_entity_poly.entity_id
_entity_poly.type
_entity_poly.pdbx_seq_one_letter_code
_entity_poly.pdbx_strand_id
1 'polypeptide(L)'
;MEVAGGPRAPEPGEIRALKQCLLSRNQSREQYGVAASSLEELRNKACDILAIDKSLAPVTLVLAEDGTIVDDEDYFLCLPANTKFVALAGNEKWAYNNSDGGTAWIAQESSDRDETDSGPGSKWKNVARQLKEDLSSIILLSEEDLQMLIDVPCSELAVELCQSCVAVQGLQNMLQQVLDQREEARQSKQLLELYLQALEKEGCVLSKQQESRAGYGDERDAVDSGIRESASAIALSRQVLIALKEKPTPELSLSNQDLEVGEHQGP
;
A
#
# COMPACT_ATOMS: atom_id res chain seq x y z
N MET A 1 33.43 -50.06 52.07
CA MET A 1 32.11 -49.50 51.70
C MET A 1 32.10 -48.10 52.27
N GLU A 2 32.74 -47.17 51.56
CA GLU A 2 32.90 -45.79 52.00
C GLU A 2 31.64 -45.01 51.63
N VAL A 3 31.05 -44.38 52.65
CA VAL A 3 29.91 -43.48 52.55
C VAL A 3 30.41 -42.17 51.95
N ALA A 4 29.92 -41.87 50.74
CA ALA A 4 30.19 -40.62 50.04
C ALA A 4 29.64 -39.43 50.85
N GLY A 5 30.54 -38.49 51.13
CA GLY A 5 30.29 -37.26 51.87
C GLY A 5 29.25 -36.37 51.19
N GLY A 6 28.53 -35.61 52.03
CA GLY A 6 27.44 -34.71 51.66
C GLY A 6 27.86 -33.52 50.79
N PRO A 7 26.88 -32.66 50.44
CA PRO A 7 27.04 -31.61 49.45
C PRO A 7 28.05 -30.56 49.94
N ARG A 8 29.16 -30.48 49.21
CA ARG A 8 30.23 -29.50 49.41
C ARG A 8 29.69 -28.10 49.11
N ALA A 9 29.83 -27.19 50.08
CA ALA A 9 29.54 -25.77 49.90
C ALA A 9 30.38 -25.18 48.74
N PRO A 10 29.88 -24.22 47.96
CA PRO A 10 30.65 -23.62 46.87
C PRO A 10 31.81 -22.79 47.44
N GLU A 11 33.01 -23.10 46.98
CA GLU A 11 34.25 -22.40 47.33
C GLU A 11 34.23 -20.96 46.78
N PRO A 12 34.56 -19.93 47.58
CA PRO A 12 34.65 -18.55 47.11
C PRO A 12 36.00 -18.33 46.43
N GLY A 13 36.07 -18.63 45.13
CA GLY A 13 37.33 -18.49 44.41
C GLY A 13 37.31 -18.78 42.92
N GLU A 14 36.14 -19.04 42.32
CA GLU A 14 36.05 -19.05 40.86
C GLU A 14 36.21 -17.61 40.38
N ILE A 15 37.36 -17.35 39.75
CA ILE A 15 37.59 -16.15 38.94
C ILE A 15 36.58 -16.24 37.79
N ARG A 16 35.33 -15.83 38.05
CA ARG A 16 34.27 -15.76 37.05
C ARG A 16 34.84 -14.94 35.90
N ALA A 17 34.80 -15.52 34.70
CA ALA A 17 35.35 -14.88 33.52
C ALA A 17 34.76 -13.47 33.42
N LEU A 18 35.62 -12.44 33.50
CA LEU A 18 35.19 -11.06 33.42
C LEU A 18 34.61 -10.82 32.03
N LYS A 19 33.32 -10.55 31.98
CA LYS A 19 32.63 -10.30 30.73
C LYS A 19 32.72 -8.82 30.39
N GLN A 20 33.28 -8.53 29.22
CA GLN A 20 33.31 -7.20 28.66
C GLN A 20 31.91 -6.83 28.15
N CYS A 21 31.43 -5.65 28.53
CA CYS A 21 30.12 -5.12 28.20
C CYS A 21 30.29 -3.64 27.83
N LEU A 22 29.42 -3.13 26.97
CA LEU A 22 29.36 -1.71 26.63
C LEU A 22 28.15 -1.12 27.34
N LEU A 23 28.33 -0.08 28.15
CA LEU A 23 27.27 0.65 28.81
C LEU A 23 27.05 1.99 28.11
N SER A 24 25.80 2.37 27.92
CA SER A 24 25.42 3.68 27.40
C SER A 24 24.33 4.29 28.28
N ARG A 25 24.25 5.62 28.29
CA ARG A 25 23.17 6.35 28.95
C ARG A 25 22.07 6.66 27.95
N ASN A 26 20.81 6.62 28.36
CA ASN A 26 19.67 6.88 27.48
C ASN A 26 19.77 8.21 26.70
N GLN A 27 20.34 9.25 27.32
CA GLN A 27 20.46 10.60 26.74
C GLN A 27 21.83 10.89 26.10
N SER A 28 22.81 9.98 26.20
CA SER A 28 24.15 10.17 25.64
C SER A 28 24.45 9.14 24.57
N ARG A 29 25.15 9.57 23.52
CA ARG A 29 25.70 8.67 22.49
C ARG A 29 27.01 8.00 22.94
N GLU A 30 27.53 8.38 24.11
CA GLU A 30 28.76 7.84 24.65
C GLU A 30 28.56 6.40 25.15
N GLN A 31 29.50 5.53 24.78
CA GLN A 31 29.58 4.15 25.21
C GLN A 31 30.81 3.95 26.09
N TYR A 32 30.63 3.22 27.17
CA TYR A 32 31.64 2.93 28.17
C TYR A 32 31.90 1.43 28.22
N GLY A 33 33.13 1.02 27.94
CA GLY A 33 33.55 -0.38 28.09
C GLY A 33 33.73 -0.73 29.56
N VAL A 34 32.96 -1.72 30.04
CA VAL A 34 32.97 -2.20 31.42
C VAL A 34 33.16 -3.70 31.44
N ALA A 35 34.13 -4.17 32.22
CA ALA A 35 34.29 -5.59 32.52
C ALA A 35 33.57 -5.89 33.84
N ALA A 36 32.63 -6.84 33.84
CA ALA A 36 31.90 -7.26 35.04
C ALA A 36 31.75 -8.79 35.07
N SER A 37 31.77 -9.37 36.27
CA SER A 37 31.57 -10.80 36.51
C SER A 37 30.13 -11.16 36.87
N SER A 38 29.31 -10.17 37.21
CA SER A 38 27.89 -10.29 37.56
C SER A 38 27.11 -9.05 37.11
N LEU A 39 25.80 -9.17 36.96
CA LEU A 39 24.89 -8.07 36.65
C LEU A 39 24.86 -7.05 37.79
N GLU A 40 24.92 -7.49 39.05
CA GLU A 40 25.06 -6.59 40.19
C GLU A 40 26.35 -5.74 40.11
N GLU A 41 27.49 -6.35 39.78
CA GLU A 41 28.75 -5.63 39.57
C GLU A 41 28.65 -4.65 38.38
N LEU A 42 28.00 -5.07 37.29
CA LEU A 42 27.76 -4.21 36.13
C LEU A 42 26.87 -3.01 36.49
N ARG A 43 25.81 -3.21 37.29
CA ARG A 43 24.91 -2.16 37.76
C ARG A 43 25.65 -1.16 38.65
N ASN A 44 26.50 -1.64 39.55
CA ASN A 44 27.31 -0.78 40.41
C ASN A 44 28.29 0.06 39.57
N LYS A 45 29.00 -0.56 38.62
CA LYS A 45 29.90 0.15 37.70
C LYS A 45 29.14 1.11 36.77
N ALA A 46 27.92 0.77 36.37
CA ALA A 46 27.05 1.67 35.61
C ALA A 46 26.72 2.93 36.40
N CYS A 47 26.35 2.79 37.67
CA CYS A 47 26.09 3.94 38.55
C CYS A 47 27.34 4.81 38.72
N ASP A 48 28.50 4.20 38.93
CA ASP A 48 29.76 4.91 39.16
C ASP A 48 30.24 5.65 37.89
N ILE A 49 30.13 5.03 36.71
CA ILE A 49 30.61 5.61 35.44
C ILE A 49 29.62 6.64 34.89
N LEU A 50 28.33 6.35 34.95
CA LEU A 50 27.28 7.22 34.39
C LEU A 50 26.83 8.31 35.36
N ALA A 51 27.46 8.39 36.54
CA ALA A 51 27.11 9.30 37.63
C ALA A 51 25.60 9.29 37.93
N ILE A 52 24.97 8.11 37.86
CA ILE A 52 23.56 7.96 38.21
C ILE A 52 23.49 7.98 39.73
N ASP A 53 22.75 8.95 40.25
CA ASP A 53 22.62 9.13 41.68
C ASP A 53 21.95 7.89 42.30
N LYS A 54 22.54 7.33 43.36
CA LYS A 54 22.03 6.12 44.05
C LYS A 54 20.63 6.33 44.65
N SER A 55 20.16 7.58 44.65
CA SER A 55 18.83 8.02 45.04
C SER A 55 17.73 7.69 44.01
N LEU A 56 18.09 7.44 42.73
CA LEU A 56 17.14 7.14 41.64
C LEU A 56 16.90 5.63 41.44
N ALA A 57 16.96 4.85 42.52
CA ALA A 57 16.69 3.42 42.47
C ALA A 57 15.26 3.12 41.96
N PRO A 58 15.05 2.06 41.16
CA PRO A 58 16.04 1.10 40.64
C PRO A 58 16.60 1.49 39.25
N VAL A 59 17.90 1.28 39.06
CA VAL A 59 18.53 1.36 37.73
C VAL A 59 18.20 0.09 36.94
N THR A 60 17.55 0.26 35.80
CA THR A 60 17.17 -0.85 34.92
C THR A 60 18.17 -0.96 33.79
N LEU A 61 18.77 -2.13 33.61
CA LEU A 61 19.65 -2.43 32.47
C LEU A 61 18.82 -3.03 31.35
N VAL A 62 18.90 -2.45 30.16
CA VAL A 62 18.21 -2.95 28.97
C VAL A 62 19.21 -3.15 27.84
N LEU A 63 18.95 -4.08 26.93
CA LEU A 63 19.78 -4.27 25.73
C LEU A 63 19.56 -3.11 24.76
N ALA A 64 20.64 -2.58 24.19
CA ALA A 64 20.55 -1.51 23.19
C ALA A 64 19.92 -1.99 21.86
N GLU A 65 20.00 -3.29 21.57
CA GLU A 65 19.53 -3.88 20.31
C GLU A 65 18.01 -4.00 20.24
N ASP A 66 17.38 -4.48 21.31
CA ASP A 66 15.96 -4.86 21.32
C ASP A 66 15.18 -4.23 22.50
N GLY A 67 15.86 -3.53 23.40
CA GLY A 67 15.23 -2.94 24.58
C GLY A 67 14.78 -3.97 25.62
N THR A 68 15.13 -5.24 25.45
CA THR A 68 14.89 -6.30 26.43
C THR A 68 15.56 -5.95 27.76
N ILE A 69 14.76 -5.95 28.84
CA ILE A 69 15.22 -5.70 30.20
C ILE A 69 15.99 -6.92 30.69
N VAL A 70 17.21 -6.71 31.18
CA VAL A 70 18.05 -7.77 31.73
C VAL A 70 18.12 -7.61 33.23
N ASP A 71 17.39 -8.47 33.94
CA ASP A 71 17.44 -8.58 35.41
C ASP A 71 17.92 -9.97 35.88
N ASP A 72 18.04 -10.93 34.96
CA ASP A 72 18.53 -12.29 35.24
C ASP A 72 20.03 -12.44 34.96
N GLU A 73 20.78 -12.95 35.96
CA GLU A 73 22.22 -13.23 35.84
C GLU A 73 22.53 -14.29 34.78
N ASP A 74 21.69 -15.34 34.67
CA ASP A 74 21.87 -16.41 33.69
C ASP A 74 21.76 -15.88 32.26
N TYR A 75 20.84 -14.94 32.02
CA TYR A 75 20.69 -14.28 30.72
C TYR A 75 21.91 -13.39 30.42
N PHE A 76 22.41 -12.67 31.43
CA PHE A 76 23.63 -11.89 31.30
C PHE A 76 24.83 -12.74 30.89
N LEU A 77 24.98 -13.96 31.41
CA LEU A 77 26.10 -14.85 31.07
C LEU A 77 25.99 -15.46 29.66
N CYS A 78 24.77 -15.72 29.17
CA CYS A 78 24.55 -16.27 27.83
C CYS A 78 24.83 -15.28 26.70
N LEU A 79 24.77 -13.97 26.98
CA LEU A 79 25.01 -12.95 25.96
C LEU A 79 26.48 -12.98 25.46
N PRO A 80 26.78 -12.49 24.25
CA PRO A 80 28.17 -12.37 23.76
C PRO A 80 29.01 -11.38 24.58
N ALA A 81 30.34 -11.49 24.50
CA ALA A 81 31.22 -10.41 24.96
C ALA A 81 30.98 -9.13 24.12
N ASN A 82 31.16 -7.96 24.73
CA ASN A 82 30.88 -6.63 24.18
C ASN A 82 29.41 -6.36 23.87
N THR A 83 28.49 -7.01 24.59
CA THR A 83 27.06 -6.69 24.50
C THR A 83 26.80 -5.27 24.99
N LYS A 84 25.95 -4.54 24.24
CA LYS A 84 25.57 -3.15 24.52
C LYS A 84 24.35 -3.11 25.42
N PHE A 85 24.51 -2.50 26.59
CA PHE A 85 23.46 -2.22 27.54
C PHE A 85 23.24 -0.72 27.64
N VAL A 86 21.99 -0.34 27.86
CA VAL A 86 21.56 1.00 28.20
C VAL A 86 21.14 0.97 29.67
N ALA A 87 21.71 1.83 30.48
CA ALA A 87 21.27 2.00 31.87
C ALA A 87 20.20 3.10 31.93
N LEU A 88 19.04 2.76 32.49
CA LEU A 88 17.90 3.65 32.68
C LEU A 88 17.75 3.97 34.17
N ALA A 89 17.63 5.25 34.51
CA ALA A 89 17.38 5.67 35.89
C ALA A 89 15.88 5.86 36.14
N GLY A 90 15.33 5.18 37.16
CA GLY A 90 14.00 5.41 37.78
C GLY A 90 12.78 5.29 36.84
N ASN A 91 12.62 6.24 35.93
CA ASN A 91 11.47 6.45 35.06
C ASN A 91 11.84 6.80 33.61
N GLU A 92 13.12 6.72 33.24
CA GLU A 92 13.53 6.91 31.86
C GLU A 92 13.03 5.75 31.00
N LYS A 93 12.25 6.07 29.96
CA LYS A 93 11.84 5.08 28.96
C LYS A 93 13.01 4.84 28.01
N TRP A 94 13.32 3.58 27.75
CA TRP A 94 14.27 3.22 26.70
C TRP A 94 13.79 3.82 25.38
N ALA A 95 14.61 4.68 24.78
CA ALA A 95 14.42 5.13 23.42
C ALA A 95 15.32 4.30 22.51
N TYR A 96 14.74 3.71 21.47
CA TYR A 96 15.50 3.04 20.43
C TYR A 96 16.35 4.08 19.70
N ASN A 97 17.60 4.25 20.15
CA ASN A 97 18.53 5.17 19.53
C ASN A 97 19.27 4.41 18.44
N ASN A 98 18.76 4.50 17.22
CA ASN A 98 19.27 3.94 15.96
C ASN A 98 20.67 4.47 15.55
N SER A 99 21.50 4.89 16.50
CA SER A 99 22.73 5.64 16.23
C SER A 99 24.01 4.80 16.28
N ASP A 100 23.91 3.49 16.51
CA ASP A 100 25.06 2.65 16.81
C ASP A 100 25.05 1.25 16.15
N GLY A 101 25.30 1.23 14.84
CA GLY A 101 25.94 0.08 14.19
C GLY A 101 25.19 -0.49 12.99
N GLY A 102 25.56 -0.04 11.79
CA GLY A 102 25.44 -0.84 10.55
C GLY A 102 24.37 -0.42 9.54
N THR A 103 23.26 0.19 9.96
CA THR A 103 22.11 0.49 9.08
C THR A 103 21.84 1.99 8.86
N ALA A 104 22.77 2.86 9.26
CA ALA A 104 22.62 4.32 9.12
C ALA A 104 22.66 4.85 7.66
N TRP A 105 22.93 4.02 6.65
CA TRP A 105 22.80 4.43 5.24
C TRP A 105 21.36 4.30 4.70
N ILE A 106 20.49 3.54 5.36
CA ILE A 106 19.13 3.28 4.86
C ILE A 106 18.08 4.19 5.55
N ALA A 107 18.43 4.82 6.67
CA ALA A 107 17.54 5.77 7.36
C ALA A 107 17.74 7.23 6.93
N GLN A 108 18.70 7.53 6.04
CA GLN A 108 18.96 8.89 5.57
C GLN A 108 18.07 9.32 4.38
N GLU A 109 17.07 8.51 4.00
CA GLU A 109 16.01 8.94 3.06
C GLU A 109 14.61 9.02 3.70
N SER A 110 14.46 8.91 5.03
CA SER A 110 13.13 9.06 5.67
C SER A 110 13.06 10.03 6.84
N SER A 111 14.13 10.80 7.09
CA SER A 111 14.06 11.96 7.99
C SER A 111 13.99 13.26 7.18
N ASP A 112 12.99 13.35 6.32
CA ASP A 112 12.36 14.65 6.11
C ASP A 112 11.60 14.94 7.40
N ARG A 113 12.01 16.04 8.04
CA ARG A 113 11.32 16.73 9.12
C ARG A 113 9.82 16.39 9.14
N ASP A 114 9.38 15.80 10.24
CA ASP A 114 8.04 16.03 10.76
C ASP A 114 7.97 17.50 11.22
N GLU A 115 8.03 18.41 10.26
CA GLU A 115 7.40 19.70 10.36
C GLU A 115 6.08 19.53 9.62
N THR A 116 5.02 19.41 10.41
CA THR A 116 3.66 19.75 10.04
C THR A 116 3.61 20.88 9.01
N ASP A 117 3.62 20.51 7.74
CA ASP A 117 3.04 21.30 6.68
C ASP A 117 2.08 20.39 5.93
N SER A 118 0.94 20.13 6.59
CA SER A 118 -0.30 19.72 5.93
C SER A 118 -0.86 20.86 5.08
N GLY A 119 0.02 21.53 4.33
CA GLY A 119 -0.35 22.38 3.23
C GLY A 119 -0.82 21.50 2.07
N PRO A 120 -1.81 21.93 1.28
CA PRO A 120 -2.27 21.21 0.08
C PRO A 120 -1.16 20.99 -0.97
N GLY A 121 0.02 21.59 -0.80
CA GLY A 121 1.22 21.35 -1.60
C GLY A 121 2.08 20.14 -1.20
N SER A 122 1.82 19.47 -0.07
CA SER A 122 2.62 18.32 0.38
C SER A 122 2.06 16.97 -0.09
N LYS A 123 0.75 16.90 -0.34
CA LYS A 123 0.08 15.65 -0.78
C LYS A 123 0.58 15.15 -2.13
N TRP A 124 0.65 16.01 -3.14
CA TRP A 124 1.12 15.62 -4.47
C TRP A 124 2.60 15.24 -4.47
N LYS A 125 3.42 15.82 -3.58
CA LYS A 125 4.84 15.46 -3.43
C LYS A 125 5.01 14.04 -2.91
N ASN A 126 4.18 13.64 -1.95
CA ASN A 126 4.18 12.27 -1.44
C ASN A 126 3.76 11.27 -2.53
N VAL A 127 2.74 11.60 -3.33
CA VAL A 127 2.29 10.77 -4.45
C VAL A 127 3.36 10.71 -5.55
N ALA A 128 4.00 11.84 -5.87
CA ALA A 128 5.10 11.90 -6.84
C ALA A 128 6.29 11.04 -6.37
N ARG A 129 6.64 11.09 -5.08
CA ARG A 129 7.67 10.25 -4.48
C ARG A 129 7.31 8.76 -4.58
N GLN A 130 6.06 8.41 -4.28
CA GLN A 130 5.58 7.03 -4.43
C GLN A 130 5.68 6.53 -5.88
N LEU A 131 5.31 7.38 -6.84
CA LEU A 131 5.40 7.06 -8.26
C LEU A 131 6.86 6.98 -8.77
N LYS A 132 7.76 7.77 -8.17
CA LYS A 132 9.21 7.72 -8.42
C LYS A 132 9.81 6.40 -7.94
N GLU A 133 9.40 5.92 -6.78
CA GLU A 133 9.88 4.66 -6.21
C GLU A 133 9.34 3.45 -6.99
N ASP A 134 8.05 3.46 -7.31
CA ASP A 134 7.38 2.41 -8.08
C ASP A 134 6.29 2.98 -8.99
N LEU A 135 6.50 2.90 -10.31
CA LEU A 135 5.52 3.31 -11.31
C LEU A 135 4.23 2.48 -11.25
N SER A 136 4.29 1.26 -10.70
CA SER A 136 3.13 0.36 -10.55
C SER A 136 2.12 0.88 -9.53
N SER A 137 2.54 1.79 -8.64
CA SER A 137 1.67 2.44 -7.66
C SER A 137 0.48 3.17 -8.31
N ILE A 138 0.59 3.57 -9.59
CA ILE A 138 -0.49 4.18 -10.39
C ILE A 138 -1.82 3.43 -10.32
N ILE A 139 -1.79 2.10 -10.16
CA ILE A 139 -3.00 1.28 -10.07
C ILE A 139 -3.76 1.53 -8.76
N LEU A 140 -3.02 1.76 -7.67
CA LEU A 140 -3.56 1.96 -6.33
C LEU A 140 -3.96 3.41 -6.07
N LEU A 141 -3.45 4.35 -6.85
CA LEU A 141 -3.78 5.76 -6.72
C LEU A 141 -5.23 6.04 -7.07
N SER A 142 -5.82 6.93 -6.28
CA SER A 142 -7.15 7.48 -6.51
C SER A 142 -7.15 8.39 -7.73
N GLU A 143 -8.31 8.59 -8.36
CA GLU A 143 -8.44 9.50 -9.50
C GLU A 143 -8.09 10.93 -9.11
N GLU A 144 -8.43 11.32 -7.89
CA GLU A 144 -8.14 12.63 -7.32
C GLU A 144 -6.63 12.85 -7.18
N ASP A 145 -5.89 11.84 -6.72
CA ASP A 145 -4.44 11.92 -6.57
C ASP A 145 -3.72 11.99 -7.93
N LEU A 146 -4.22 11.27 -8.93
CA LEU A 146 -3.71 11.33 -10.30
C LEU A 146 -3.96 12.69 -10.93
N GLN A 147 -5.17 13.26 -10.76
CA GLN A 147 -5.51 14.57 -11.29
C GLN A 147 -4.63 15.67 -10.68
N MET A 148 -4.35 15.59 -9.37
CA MET A 148 -3.44 16.52 -8.73
C MET A 148 -2.01 16.49 -9.30
N LEU A 149 -1.50 15.33 -9.69
CA LEU A 149 -0.17 15.24 -10.32
C LEU A 149 -0.14 15.83 -11.73
N ILE A 150 -1.26 15.79 -12.44
CA ILE A 150 -1.41 16.37 -13.78
C ILE A 150 -1.54 17.90 -13.70
N ASP A 151 -2.27 18.40 -12.70
CA ASP A 151 -2.50 19.84 -12.50
C ASP A 151 -1.24 20.60 -12.05
N VAL A 152 -0.22 19.89 -11.54
CA VAL A 152 1.07 20.47 -11.13
C VAL A 152 1.93 20.80 -12.38
N PRO A 153 2.55 21.98 -12.46
CA PRO A 153 3.41 22.33 -13.59
C PRO A 153 4.62 21.40 -13.68
N CYS A 154 4.99 21.01 -14.91
CA CYS A 154 6.10 20.08 -15.19
C CYS A 154 7.42 20.50 -14.53
N SER A 155 7.66 21.80 -14.37
CA SER A 155 8.85 22.36 -13.74
C SER A 155 8.98 21.98 -12.26
N GLU A 156 7.88 22.00 -11.52
CA GLU A 156 7.86 21.64 -10.09
C GLU A 156 7.93 20.13 -9.90
N LEU A 157 7.20 19.39 -10.74
CA LEU A 157 7.19 17.94 -10.70
C LEU A 157 8.55 17.33 -11.15
N ALA A 158 9.26 17.96 -12.09
CA ALA A 158 10.60 17.56 -12.51
C ALA A 158 11.65 17.68 -11.40
N VAL A 159 11.55 18.73 -10.57
CA VAL A 159 12.45 18.92 -9.43
C VAL A 159 12.24 17.81 -8.40
N GLU A 160 10.99 17.49 -8.07
CA GLU A 160 10.66 16.45 -7.08
C GLU A 160 10.98 15.04 -7.58
N LEU A 161 10.72 14.74 -8.86
CA LEU A 161 11.04 13.44 -9.45
C LEU A 161 12.54 13.29 -9.79
N CYS A 162 13.32 14.38 -9.76
CA CYS A 162 14.70 14.46 -10.25
C CYS A 162 14.84 13.96 -11.70
N GLN A 163 13.84 14.27 -12.55
CA GLN A 163 13.77 13.82 -13.93
C GLN A 163 13.83 14.99 -14.92
N SER A 164 14.14 14.71 -16.18
CA SER A 164 14.07 15.73 -17.23
C SER A 164 12.62 16.17 -17.47
N CYS A 165 12.40 17.44 -17.82
CA CYS A 165 11.06 17.97 -18.09
C CYS A 165 10.32 17.18 -19.19
N VAL A 166 11.05 16.61 -20.16
CA VAL A 166 10.47 15.76 -21.22
C VAL A 166 9.97 14.43 -20.66
N ALA A 167 10.72 13.81 -19.74
CA ALA A 167 10.30 12.58 -19.09
C ALA A 167 9.07 12.80 -18.19
N VAL A 168 9.04 13.92 -17.47
CA VAL A 168 7.87 14.29 -16.64
C VAL A 168 6.66 14.62 -17.49
N GLN A 169 6.81 15.30 -18.61
CA GLN A 169 5.72 15.50 -19.57
C GLN A 169 5.19 14.17 -20.10
N GLY A 170 6.09 13.23 -20.44
CA GLY A 170 5.70 11.89 -20.85
C GLY A 170 4.91 11.14 -19.77
N LEU A 171 5.33 11.28 -18.51
CA LEU A 171 4.63 10.71 -17.36
C LEU A 171 3.26 11.35 -17.15
N GLN A 172 3.13 12.68 -17.21
CA GLN A 172 1.85 13.38 -17.10
C GLN A 172 0.88 12.96 -18.23
N ASN A 173 1.37 12.83 -19.46
CA ASN A 173 0.57 12.32 -20.56
C ASN A 173 0.10 10.88 -20.31
N MET A 174 0.96 10.03 -19.71
CA MET A 174 0.58 8.66 -19.33
C MET A 174 -0.46 8.65 -18.21
N LEU A 175 -0.30 9.50 -17.18
CA LEU A 175 -1.28 9.65 -16.11
C LEU A 175 -2.64 10.10 -16.65
N GLN A 176 -2.65 11.07 -17.56
CA GLN A 176 -3.86 11.52 -18.25
C GLN A 176 -4.51 10.37 -19.04
N GLN A 177 -3.72 9.62 -19.82
CA GLN A 177 -4.23 8.48 -20.58
C GLN A 177 -4.84 7.40 -19.68
N VAL A 178 -4.26 7.15 -18.49
CA VAL A 178 -4.81 6.20 -17.52
C VAL A 178 -6.13 6.70 -16.92
N LEU A 179 -6.24 8.00 -16.64
CA LEU A 179 -7.51 8.60 -16.21
C LEU A 179 -8.58 8.49 -17.28
N ASP A 180 -8.25 8.83 -18.52
CA ASP A 180 -9.17 8.76 -19.65
C ASP A 180 -9.67 7.31 -19.85
N GLN A 181 -8.78 6.32 -19.78
CA GLN A 181 -9.14 4.90 -19.86
C GLN A 181 -10.06 4.45 -18.71
N ARG A 182 -9.82 4.94 -17.49
CA ARG A 182 -10.68 4.62 -16.34
C ARG A 182 -12.08 5.21 -16.51
N GLU A 183 -12.17 6.45 -16.97
CA GLU A 183 -13.46 7.09 -17.22
C GLU A 183 -14.20 6.45 -18.41
N GLU A 184 -13.49 6.10 -19.49
CA GLU A 184 -14.07 5.35 -20.61
C GLU A 184 -14.65 4.01 -20.13
N ALA A 185 -13.92 3.28 -19.29
CA ALA A 185 -14.41 2.02 -18.71
C ALA A 185 -15.67 2.24 -17.86
N ARG A 186 -15.76 3.35 -17.11
CA ARG A 186 -16.94 3.71 -16.33
C ARG A 186 -18.14 3.98 -17.23
N GLN A 187 -17.94 4.76 -18.29
CA GLN A 187 -18.97 5.08 -19.28
C GLN A 187 -19.47 3.83 -20.01
N SER A 188 -18.55 2.96 -20.43
CA SER A 188 -18.86 1.69 -21.08
C SER A 188 -19.67 0.76 -20.17
N LYS A 189 -19.29 0.65 -18.89
CA LYS A 189 -20.05 -0.12 -17.90
C LYS A 189 -21.47 0.43 -17.72
N GLN A 190 -21.62 1.74 -17.62
CA GLN A 190 -22.93 2.38 -17.46
C GLN A 190 -23.83 2.15 -18.70
N LEU A 191 -23.26 2.22 -19.90
CA LEU A 191 -23.98 1.91 -21.14
C LEU A 191 -24.42 0.44 -21.19
N LEU A 192 -23.54 -0.48 -20.81
CA LEU A 192 -23.84 -1.91 -20.76
C LEU A 192 -24.97 -2.22 -19.76
N GLU A 193 -24.97 -1.57 -18.60
CA GLU A 193 -26.02 -1.70 -17.59
C GLU A 193 -27.39 -1.25 -18.12
N LEU A 194 -27.44 -0.10 -18.82
CA LEU A 194 -28.66 0.37 -19.48
C LEU A 194 -29.15 -0.60 -20.56
N TYR A 195 -28.25 -1.18 -21.35
CA TYR A 195 -28.60 -2.17 -22.38
C TYR A 195 -29.17 -3.45 -21.75
N LEU A 196 -28.55 -3.97 -20.69
CA LEU A 196 -29.07 -5.13 -19.97
C LEU A 196 -30.44 -4.85 -19.34
N GLN A 197 -30.62 -3.66 -18.77
CA GLN A 197 -31.91 -3.23 -18.24
C GLN A 197 -32.97 -3.17 -19.34
N ALA A 198 -32.63 -2.65 -20.53
CA ALA A 198 -33.54 -2.62 -21.67
C ALA A 198 -33.94 -4.03 -22.13
N LEU A 199 -32.98 -4.96 -22.22
CA LEU A 199 -33.25 -6.37 -22.54
C LEU A 199 -34.17 -7.04 -21.52
N GLU A 200 -33.98 -6.76 -20.22
CA GLU A 200 -34.87 -7.28 -19.18
C GLU A 200 -36.30 -6.73 -19.34
N LYS A 201 -36.45 -5.44 -19.68
CA LYS A 201 -37.76 -4.86 -19.96
C LYS A 201 -38.40 -5.47 -21.21
N GLU A 202 -37.65 -5.69 -22.28
CA GLU A 202 -38.17 -6.37 -23.48
C GLU A 202 -38.59 -7.82 -23.18
N GLY A 203 -37.78 -8.58 -22.43
CA GLY A 203 -38.15 -9.92 -21.97
C GLY A 203 -39.40 -9.93 -21.08
N CYS A 204 -39.55 -8.92 -20.20
CA CYS A 204 -40.74 -8.73 -19.38
C CYS A 204 -41.98 -8.36 -20.23
N VAL A 205 -41.82 -7.55 -21.27
CA VAL A 205 -42.90 -7.18 -22.19
C VAL A 205 -43.34 -8.40 -23.02
N LEU A 206 -42.42 -9.24 -23.50
CA LEU A 206 -42.74 -10.47 -24.22
C LEU A 206 -43.48 -11.48 -23.33
N SER A 207 -43.06 -11.66 -22.09
CA SER A 207 -43.74 -12.55 -21.12
C SER A 207 -45.18 -12.09 -20.85
N LYS A 208 -45.39 -10.78 -20.62
CA LYS A 208 -46.73 -10.18 -20.42
C LYS A 208 -47.61 -10.23 -21.67
N GLN A 209 -47.03 -10.16 -22.87
CA GLN A 209 -47.78 -10.29 -24.13
C GLN A 209 -48.22 -11.73 -24.42
N GLN A 210 -47.45 -12.73 -23.97
CA GLN A 210 -47.80 -14.14 -24.11
C GLN A 210 -48.92 -14.56 -23.13
N GLU A 211 -48.88 -14.08 -21.88
CA GLU A 211 -49.96 -14.33 -20.89
C GLU A 211 -51.28 -13.64 -21.27
N SER A 212 -51.23 -12.42 -21.83
CA SER A 212 -52.43 -11.71 -22.29
C SER A 212 -53.06 -12.32 -23.55
N ARG A 213 -52.31 -13.11 -24.34
CA ARG A 213 -52.82 -13.86 -25.49
C ARG A 213 -53.39 -15.24 -25.11
N ALA A 214 -52.97 -15.82 -23.99
CA ALA A 214 -53.47 -17.09 -23.49
C ALA A 214 -54.84 -16.99 -22.77
N GLY A 215 -55.37 -15.78 -22.56
CA GLY A 215 -56.65 -15.52 -21.89
C GLY A 215 -57.90 -15.58 -22.77
N TYR A 216 -57.78 -15.82 -24.09
CA TYR A 216 -58.92 -15.95 -25.00
C TYR A 216 -58.82 -17.26 -25.77
N GLY A 217 -59.43 -18.33 -25.24
CA GLY A 217 -59.41 -19.63 -25.88
C GLY A 217 -60.32 -20.64 -25.19
N ASP A 218 -61.60 -20.32 -25.04
CA ASP A 218 -62.63 -21.35 -24.90
C ASP A 218 -63.73 -21.10 -25.93
N GLU A 219 -63.67 -21.84 -27.04
CA GLU A 219 -64.81 -22.54 -27.63
C GLU A 219 -64.45 -23.11 -29.02
N ARG A 220 -64.75 -24.40 -29.18
CA ARG A 220 -65.06 -25.16 -30.42
C ARG A 220 -63.92 -25.86 -31.17
N ASP A 221 -63.80 -27.13 -30.81
CA ASP A 221 -64.20 -28.32 -31.59
C ASP A 221 -63.70 -28.50 -33.04
N ALA A 222 -63.41 -29.77 -33.32
CA ALA A 222 -62.53 -30.34 -34.33
C ALA A 222 -62.92 -30.11 -35.80
N VAL A 223 -61.92 -30.15 -36.69
CA VAL A 223 -61.80 -31.09 -37.83
C VAL A 223 -60.65 -30.72 -38.80
N ASP A 224 -59.91 -31.75 -39.19
CA ASP A 224 -59.16 -31.96 -40.44
C ASP A 224 -57.77 -31.32 -40.72
N SER A 225 -56.79 -32.23 -40.77
CA SER A 225 -55.78 -32.46 -41.81
C SER A 225 -54.93 -31.32 -42.37
N GLY A 226 -53.61 -31.46 -42.18
CA GLY A 226 -52.61 -30.87 -43.07
C GLY A 226 -51.33 -30.44 -42.36
N ILE A 227 -50.28 -31.23 -42.53
CA ILE A 227 -48.89 -30.89 -42.20
C ILE A 227 -48.58 -29.47 -42.69
N ARG A 228 -48.19 -28.56 -41.79
CA ARG A 228 -47.52 -27.32 -42.18
C ARG A 228 -46.52 -26.89 -41.12
N GLU A 229 -45.27 -26.90 -41.54
CA GLU A 229 -44.09 -26.49 -40.80
C GLU A 229 -44.31 -25.13 -40.13
N SER A 230 -44.14 -25.08 -38.81
CA SER A 230 -44.10 -23.83 -38.03
C SER A 230 -42.81 -23.08 -38.32
N ALA A 231 -42.65 -22.56 -39.53
CA ALA A 231 -41.76 -21.45 -39.78
C ALA A 231 -42.49 -20.18 -39.34
N SER A 232 -42.26 -19.74 -38.11
CA SER A 232 -42.63 -18.39 -37.66
C SER A 232 -41.76 -17.38 -38.40
N ALA A 233 -42.05 -17.17 -39.69
CA ALA A 233 -41.50 -16.08 -40.47
C ALA A 233 -42.11 -14.79 -39.91
N ILE A 234 -41.39 -14.14 -39.00
CA ILE A 234 -41.67 -12.76 -38.61
C ILE A 234 -41.54 -11.93 -39.89
N ALA A 235 -42.67 -11.54 -40.47
CA ALA A 235 -42.73 -10.77 -41.69
C ALA A 235 -42.20 -9.36 -41.41
N LEU A 236 -40.89 -9.17 -41.60
CA LEU A 236 -40.29 -7.84 -41.60
C LEU A 236 -40.93 -7.00 -42.72
N SER A 237 -41.40 -5.81 -42.38
CA SER A 237 -41.98 -4.86 -43.33
C SER A 237 -41.03 -4.66 -44.52
N ARG A 238 -41.56 -4.66 -45.75
CA ARG A 238 -40.78 -4.50 -47.01
C ARG A 238 -39.76 -3.35 -46.97
N GLN A 239 -40.09 -2.26 -46.28
CA GLN A 239 -39.20 -1.12 -46.08
C GLN A 239 -37.88 -1.49 -45.39
N VAL A 240 -37.94 -2.37 -44.37
CA VAL A 240 -36.79 -2.81 -43.56
C VAL A 240 -35.91 -3.76 -44.35
N LEU A 241 -36.51 -4.68 -45.12
CA LEU A 241 -35.77 -5.58 -46.00
C LEU A 241 -35.03 -4.83 -47.12
N ILE A 242 -35.58 -3.72 -47.62
CA ILE A 242 -34.90 -2.88 -48.60
C ILE A 242 -33.72 -2.14 -47.93
N ALA A 243 -33.94 -1.55 -46.75
CA ALA A 243 -32.89 -0.83 -46.03
C ALA A 243 -31.72 -1.72 -45.60
N LEU A 244 -31.99 -2.97 -45.18
CA LEU A 244 -30.95 -3.93 -44.80
C LEU A 244 -30.22 -4.53 -46.02
N LYS A 245 -30.89 -4.66 -47.17
CA LYS A 245 -30.30 -5.19 -48.40
C LYS A 245 -29.36 -4.18 -49.08
N GLU A 246 -29.51 -2.89 -48.78
CA GLU A 246 -28.73 -1.82 -49.41
C GLU A 246 -27.34 -1.59 -48.75
N LYS A 247 -27.04 -2.19 -47.60
CA LYS A 247 -25.76 -1.98 -46.91
C LYS A 247 -24.95 -3.27 -46.72
N PRO A 248 -24.03 -3.60 -47.64
CA PRO A 248 -23.15 -4.77 -47.50
C PRO A 248 -22.04 -4.60 -46.45
N THR A 249 -21.80 -3.40 -45.90
CA THR A 249 -20.79 -3.16 -44.86
C THR A 249 -21.22 -2.03 -43.91
N PRO A 250 -21.02 -2.16 -42.59
CA PRO A 250 -21.00 -1.03 -41.69
C PRO A 250 -19.63 -0.33 -41.82
N GLU A 251 -19.56 0.70 -42.65
CA GLU A 251 -18.41 1.62 -42.68
C GLU A 251 -18.41 2.42 -41.37
N LEU A 252 -17.75 1.90 -40.32
CA LEU A 252 -17.40 2.62 -39.09
C LEU A 252 -16.05 3.31 -39.26
N SER A 253 -15.92 4.13 -40.31
CA SER A 253 -14.71 4.91 -40.54
C SER A 253 -15.12 6.31 -40.97
N LEU A 254 -15.12 7.26 -40.02
CA LEU A 254 -15.06 8.67 -40.37
C LEU A 254 -13.67 8.91 -41.01
N SER A 255 -13.64 9.33 -42.28
CA SER A 255 -12.41 9.71 -42.95
C SER A 255 -11.89 11.02 -42.35
N ASN A 256 -10.57 11.13 -42.12
CA ASN A 256 -9.94 12.34 -41.57
C ASN A 256 -10.19 13.61 -42.40
N GLN A 257 -10.69 13.48 -43.63
CA GLN A 257 -11.03 14.60 -44.50
C GLN A 257 -12.30 15.36 -44.07
N ASP A 258 -13.19 14.74 -43.29
CA ASP A 258 -14.43 15.39 -42.80
C ASP A 258 -14.23 16.17 -41.49
N LEU A 259 -13.05 16.07 -40.86
CA LEU A 259 -12.70 16.88 -39.68
C LEU A 259 -12.09 18.25 -40.04
N GLU A 260 -11.80 18.53 -41.31
CA GLU A 260 -11.11 19.75 -41.76
C GLU A 260 -12.04 20.76 -42.47
N VAL A 261 -13.32 20.83 -42.06
CA VAL A 261 -14.27 21.82 -42.61
C VAL A 261 -14.65 22.90 -41.58
N GLY A 262 -13.88 23.03 -40.50
CA GLY A 262 -14.18 23.94 -39.38
C GLY A 262 -13.36 25.24 -39.28
N GLU A 263 -12.27 25.43 -40.06
CA GLU A 263 -11.31 26.51 -39.77
C GLU A 263 -11.21 27.65 -40.80
N HIS A 264 -12.16 27.81 -41.73
CA HIS A 264 -12.15 28.98 -42.63
C HIS A 264 -13.52 29.64 -42.84
N GLN A 265 -13.90 30.51 -41.89
CA GLN A 265 -14.74 31.71 -42.05
C GLN A 265 -14.57 32.52 -40.74
N GLY A 266 -13.71 33.54 -40.62
CA GLY A 266 -13.70 34.84 -41.32
C GLY A 266 -14.72 35.80 -40.67
N PRO A 267 -14.56 37.15 -40.66
CA PRO A 267 -13.44 38.02 -41.01
C PRO A 267 -12.67 38.62 -39.81
#